data_AF-A0A7J6PK56-F1
#
_entry.id   AF-A0A7J6PK56-F1
#
_cell.length_a   1.000
_cell.length_b   1.000
_cell.length_c   1.000
_cell.angle_alpha   90.00
_cell.angle_beta   90.00
_cell.angle_gamma   90.00
#
_symmetry.space_group_name_H-M   'P 1'
#
loop_
_entity.id
_entity.type
_entity.pdbx_description
1 polymer ?
#
loop_
_entity_poly.entity_id
_entity_poly.type
_entity_poly.pdbx_seq_one_letter_code
_entity_poly.pdbx_strand_id
1 'polypeptide(L)'
;MVGLPFNDHYLAEAIKYAVGAKADVILFAAGSNKPFDDEATAAITQAETANVPLICSAGNEAKEIGQGNHVFPCEYTKTMDGVVCVAGTLEDTMNLFVKMAMMKSVSPSPLTVKQIKEAIKHTSDPGVKSSDGKVTMPFGRVNAFKAVKSAIPAG
;
A
#
# COMPACT_ATOMS: atom_id res chain seq x y z
N MET A 1 -10.56 2.06 -15.26
CA MET A 1 -11.20 2.52 -14.01
C MET A 1 -12.64 2.92 -14.30
N VAL A 2 -13.62 2.46 -13.52
CA VAL A 2 -14.92 3.13 -13.45
C VAL A 2 -14.69 4.34 -12.55
N GLY A 3 -14.60 5.52 -13.15
CA GLY A 3 -14.43 6.78 -12.40
C GLY A 3 -15.71 7.07 -11.62
N LEU A 4 -15.81 6.54 -10.41
CA LEU A 4 -16.66 7.17 -9.42
C LEU A 4 -16.14 8.60 -9.24
N PRO A 5 -17.00 9.62 -9.17
CA PRO A 5 -16.57 10.96 -8.81
C PRO A 5 -15.98 10.90 -7.40
N PHE A 6 -14.67 10.72 -7.33
CA PHE A 6 -13.91 10.71 -6.10
C PHE A 6 -13.80 12.17 -5.66
N ASN A 7 -14.44 12.51 -4.54
CA ASN A 7 -14.29 13.82 -3.94
C ASN A 7 -13.11 13.76 -2.97
N ASP A 8 -12.02 14.43 -3.34
CA ASP A 8 -10.78 14.47 -2.59
C ASP A 8 -10.98 14.99 -1.14
N HIS A 9 -11.98 15.86 -0.93
CA HIS A 9 -12.35 16.33 0.41
C HIS A 9 -12.80 15.18 1.33
N TYR A 10 -13.76 14.36 0.91
CA TYR A 10 -14.22 13.22 1.71
C TYR A 10 -13.13 12.18 1.92
N LEU A 11 -12.23 12.05 0.95
CA LEU A 11 -11.06 11.19 1.11
C LEU A 11 -10.14 11.73 2.23
N ALA A 12 -9.85 13.02 2.22
CA ALA A 12 -9.03 13.66 3.24
C ALA A 12 -9.66 13.49 4.63
N GLU A 13 -10.97 13.71 4.76
CA GLU A 13 -11.70 13.50 6.01
C GLU A 13 -11.64 12.05 6.50
N ALA A 14 -11.83 11.07 5.60
CA ALA A 14 -11.77 9.65 5.97
C ALA A 14 -10.38 9.24 6.46
N ILE A 15 -9.31 9.73 5.81
CA ILE A 15 -7.93 9.48 6.25
C ILE A 15 -7.68 10.13 7.61
N LYS A 16 -8.03 11.42 7.77
CA LYS A 16 -7.88 12.16 9.03
C LYS A 16 -8.62 11.47 10.18
N TYR A 17 -9.85 11.01 9.93
CA TYR A 17 -10.64 10.25 10.90
C TYR A 17 -9.94 8.94 11.28
N ALA A 18 -9.48 8.14 10.31
CA ALA A 18 -8.80 6.88 10.60
C ALA A 18 -7.52 7.10 11.43
N VAL A 19 -6.74 8.13 11.12
CA VAL A 19 -5.57 8.52 11.92
C VAL A 19 -5.98 8.93 13.34
N GLY A 20 -6.99 9.79 13.49
CA GLY A 20 -7.51 10.21 14.80
C GLY A 20 -8.07 9.05 15.63
N ALA A 21 -8.67 8.05 14.97
CA ALA A 21 -9.15 6.82 15.57
C ALA A 21 -8.03 5.80 15.87
N LYS A 22 -6.76 6.15 15.60
CA LYS A 22 -5.58 5.31 15.81
C LYS A 22 -5.63 3.99 15.02
N ALA A 23 -6.11 4.04 13.77
CA ALA A 23 -6.04 2.89 12.88
C ALA A 23 -4.59 2.43 12.69
N ASP A 24 -4.37 1.11 12.69
CA ASP A 24 -3.03 0.56 12.43
C ASP A 24 -2.62 0.66 10.97
N VAL A 25 -3.58 0.52 10.05
CA VAL A 25 -3.38 0.48 8.60
C VAL A 25 -4.65 1.02 7.93
N ILE A 26 -4.51 1.74 6.83
CA ILE A 26 -5.63 2.20 6.00
C ILE A 26 -5.63 1.42 4.68
N LEU A 27 -6.75 0.76 4.36
CA LEU A 27 -6.97 0.15 3.06
C LEU A 27 -7.59 1.17 2.10
N PHE A 28 -6.92 1.40 0.97
CA PHE A 28 -7.37 2.29 -0.09
C PHE A 28 -7.67 1.47 -1.36
N ALA A 29 -8.93 1.06 -1.52
CA ALA A 29 -9.39 0.22 -2.62
C ALA A 29 -9.96 1.01 -3.81
N ALA A 30 -9.49 2.24 -4.02
CA ALA A 30 -9.89 3.11 -5.11
C ALA A 30 -8.66 3.70 -5.81
N GLY A 31 -8.87 4.41 -6.92
CA GLY A 31 -7.79 5.11 -7.59
C GLY A 31 -8.27 6.14 -8.60
N SER A 32 -7.36 7.04 -8.95
CA SER A 32 -7.56 8.12 -9.92
C SER A 32 -6.42 8.13 -10.93
N ASN A 33 -6.71 8.60 -12.14
CA ASN A 33 -5.68 8.90 -13.14
C ASN A 33 -5.16 10.35 -13.05
N LYS A 34 -5.65 11.12 -12.08
CA LYS A 34 -5.22 12.48 -11.76
C LYS A 34 -4.65 12.53 -10.33
N PRO A 35 -3.67 13.41 -10.06
CA PRO A 35 -3.23 13.68 -8.70
C PRO A 35 -4.42 14.09 -7.83
N PHE A 36 -4.39 13.73 -6.55
CA PHE A 36 -5.31 14.28 -5.58
C PHE A 36 -4.94 15.73 -5.28
N ASP A 37 -5.93 16.51 -4.83
CA ASP A 37 -5.71 17.88 -4.36
C ASP A 37 -4.78 17.96 -3.14
N ASP A 38 -4.46 19.20 -2.75
CA ASP A 38 -3.56 19.48 -1.63
C ASP A 38 -4.12 18.97 -0.29
N GLU A 39 -5.45 18.94 -0.12
CA GLU A 39 -6.07 18.51 1.13
C GLU A 39 -5.91 16.99 1.33
N ALA A 40 -6.25 16.21 0.30
CA ALA A 40 -6.09 14.76 0.29
C ALA A 40 -4.60 14.37 0.36
N THR A 41 -3.73 15.07 -0.38
CA THR A 41 -2.28 14.84 -0.33
C THR A 41 -1.73 15.10 1.08
N ALA A 42 -2.13 16.18 1.74
CA ALA A 42 -1.73 16.48 3.12
C ALA A 42 -2.24 15.43 4.12
N ALA A 43 -3.46 14.91 3.93
CA ALA A 43 -4.00 13.84 4.77
C ALA A 43 -3.18 12.55 4.65
N ILE A 44 -2.72 12.19 3.45
CA ILE A 44 -1.82 11.04 3.24
C ILE A 44 -0.48 11.27 3.96
N THR A 45 0.10 12.47 3.85
CA THR A 45 1.34 12.83 4.59
C THR A 45 1.14 12.77 6.11
N GLN A 46 -0.04 13.17 6.59
CA GLN A 46 -0.38 13.06 8.02
C GLN A 46 -0.42 11.60 8.46
N ALA A 47 -1.02 10.71 7.68
CA ALA A 47 -1.04 9.28 7.97
C ALA A 47 0.37 8.68 8.04
N GLU A 48 1.25 9.05 7.09
CA GLU A 48 2.66 8.66 7.11
C GLU A 48 3.38 9.15 8.38
N THR A 49 3.19 10.41 8.74
CA THR A 49 3.79 11.01 9.95
C THR A 49 3.29 10.32 11.21
N ALA A 50 2.03 9.88 11.23
CA ALA A 50 1.44 9.10 12.31
C ALA A 50 1.81 7.60 12.27
N ASN A 51 2.66 7.19 11.33
CA ASN A 51 3.06 5.79 11.11
C ASN A 51 1.87 4.85 10.79
N VAL A 52 0.86 5.37 10.08
CA VAL A 52 -0.32 4.65 9.60
C VAL A 52 -0.17 4.45 8.09
N PRO A 53 0.27 3.27 7.61
CA PRO A 53 0.46 3.04 6.18
C PRO A 53 -0.87 2.99 5.42
N LEU A 54 -0.86 3.55 4.22
CA LEU A 54 -1.91 3.38 3.23
C LEU A 54 -1.54 2.25 2.27
N ILE A 55 -2.40 1.23 2.17
CA ILE A 55 -2.27 0.13 1.22
C ILE A 55 -3.24 0.37 0.07
N CYS A 56 -2.69 0.50 -1.14
CA CYS A 56 -3.41 1.01 -2.28
C CYS A 56 -3.44 0.00 -3.42
N SER A 57 -4.56 -0.06 -4.14
CA SER A 57 -4.70 -0.87 -5.36
C SER A 57 -4.05 -0.18 -6.56
N ALA A 58 -3.24 -0.90 -7.34
CA ALA A 58 -2.65 -0.42 -8.61
C ALA A 58 -3.68 -0.22 -9.75
N GLY A 59 -4.95 -0.50 -9.52
CA GLY A 59 -5.99 -0.54 -10.55
C GLY A 59 -6.02 -1.88 -11.30
N ASN A 60 -7.05 -2.05 -12.13
CA ASN A 60 -7.37 -3.29 -12.84
C ASN A 60 -7.18 -3.19 -14.36
N GLU A 61 -6.33 -2.27 -14.81
CA GLU A 61 -6.21 -1.91 -16.22
C GLU A 61 -5.18 -2.76 -16.98
N ALA A 62 -4.52 -3.70 -16.30
CA ALA A 62 -3.44 -4.52 -16.84
C ALA A 62 -2.32 -3.69 -17.52
N LYS A 63 -2.07 -2.48 -16.98
CA LYS A 63 -1.01 -1.57 -17.43
C LYS A 63 0.02 -1.40 -16.34
N GLU A 64 1.28 -1.33 -16.75
CA GLU A 64 2.37 -0.91 -15.86
C GLU A 64 2.11 0.51 -15.36
N ILE A 65 2.39 0.76 -14.07
CA ILE A 65 2.33 2.11 -13.50
C ILE A 65 3.61 2.85 -13.90
N GLY A 66 3.46 4.11 -14.32
CA GLY A 66 4.52 4.92 -14.89
C GLY A 66 4.49 4.94 -16.42
N GLN A 67 5.48 5.59 -17.04
CA GLN A 67 5.59 5.71 -18.51
C GLN A 67 4.32 6.27 -19.20
N GLY A 68 3.67 7.25 -18.57
CA GLY A 68 2.43 7.87 -19.07
C GLY A 68 1.14 7.24 -18.54
N ASN A 69 1.23 6.15 -17.78
CA ASN A 69 0.11 5.58 -17.04
C ASN A 69 0.18 5.97 -15.56
N HIS A 70 -0.54 7.01 -15.19
CA HIS A 70 -0.56 7.54 -13.83
C HIS A 70 -1.71 6.96 -13.02
N VAL A 71 -1.41 6.39 -11.86
CA VAL A 71 -2.40 5.81 -10.93
C VAL A 71 -2.16 6.37 -9.54
N PHE A 72 -3.06 7.18 -9.04
CA PHE A 72 -3.05 7.74 -7.68
C PHE A 72 -3.97 6.92 -6.77
N PRO A 73 -3.59 6.67 -5.50
CA PRO A 73 -2.40 7.17 -4.80
C PRO A 73 -1.08 6.42 -5.08
N CYS A 74 -1.07 5.38 -5.92
CA CYS A 74 0.14 4.57 -6.15
C CYS A 74 1.36 5.35 -6.64
N GLU A 75 1.18 6.43 -7.40
CA GLU A 75 2.24 7.35 -7.81
C GLU A 75 2.98 7.99 -6.62
N TYR A 76 2.30 8.16 -5.48
CA TYR A 76 2.93 8.69 -4.27
C TYR A 76 3.96 7.74 -3.65
N THR A 77 4.01 6.47 -4.04
CA THR A 77 5.10 5.56 -3.61
C THR A 77 6.49 6.07 -3.98
N LYS A 78 6.60 7.00 -4.94
CA LYS A 78 7.85 7.65 -5.35
C LYS A 78 8.33 8.73 -4.38
N THR A 79 7.42 9.29 -3.58
CA THR A 79 7.67 10.46 -2.73
C THR A 79 7.27 10.26 -1.28
N MET A 80 6.54 9.19 -0.95
CA MET A 80 5.96 8.91 0.36
C MET A 80 6.23 7.46 0.77
N ASP A 81 6.92 7.29 1.90
CA ASP A 81 7.17 5.96 2.46
C ASP A 81 5.90 5.37 3.08
N GLY A 82 4.92 6.21 3.44
CA GLY A 82 3.62 5.80 3.99
C GLY A 82 2.71 5.06 3.02
N VAL A 83 2.96 5.17 1.70
CA VAL A 83 2.09 4.59 0.66
C VAL A 83 2.69 3.29 0.13
N VAL A 84 1.86 2.25 0.05
CA VAL A 84 2.24 0.92 -0.45
C VAL A 84 1.28 0.53 -1.56
N CYS A 85 1.77 0.47 -2.80
CA CYS A 85 0.97 0.07 -3.95
C CYS A 85 1.05 -1.44 -4.20
N VAL A 86 -0.09 -2.07 -4.41
CA VAL A 86 -0.24 -3.50 -4.68
C VAL A 86 -0.77 -3.69 -6.10
N ALA A 87 0.03 -4.35 -6.95
CA ALA A 87 -0.45 -4.84 -8.23
C ALA A 87 -1.58 -5.85 -8.00
N GLY A 88 -2.74 -5.63 -8.61
CA GLY A 88 -3.88 -6.51 -8.42
C GLY A 88 -3.74 -7.80 -9.21
N THR A 89 -3.41 -8.91 -8.53
CA THR A 89 -4.02 -10.21 -8.86
C THR A 89 -5.20 -10.44 -7.90
N LEU A 90 -6.00 -11.49 -8.09
CA LEU A 90 -7.18 -11.75 -7.26
C LEU A 90 -6.85 -11.63 -5.77
N GLU A 91 -7.59 -10.78 -5.04
CA GLU A 91 -7.53 -10.60 -3.57
C GLU A 91 -6.24 -10.00 -2.98
N ASP A 92 -5.27 -9.56 -3.78
CA ASP A 92 -3.94 -9.17 -3.28
C ASP A 92 -3.91 -7.97 -2.33
N THR A 93 -4.70 -6.94 -2.58
CA THR A 93 -4.74 -5.74 -1.73
C THR A 93 -5.29 -6.07 -0.34
N MET A 94 -6.34 -6.89 -0.28
CA MET A 94 -6.91 -7.40 0.98
C MET A 94 -5.92 -8.30 1.71
N ASN A 95 -5.24 -9.18 0.97
CA ASN A 95 -4.21 -10.05 1.52
C ASN A 95 -3.05 -9.24 2.13
N LEU A 96 -2.58 -8.18 1.47
CA LEU A 96 -1.52 -7.33 2.05
C LEU A 96 -1.99 -6.58 3.28
N PHE A 97 -3.23 -6.08 3.25
CA PHE A 97 -3.84 -5.39 4.38
C PHE A 97 -3.89 -6.25 5.65
N VAL A 98 -4.42 -7.46 5.54
CA VAL A 98 -4.49 -8.40 6.67
C VAL A 98 -3.09 -8.71 7.22
N LYS A 99 -2.09 -8.86 6.35
CA LYS A 99 -0.70 -9.16 6.76
C LYS A 99 -0.06 -8.01 7.52
N MET A 100 -0.18 -6.76 7.04
CA MET A 100 0.37 -5.59 7.73
C MET A 100 -0.29 -5.40 9.10
N ALA A 101 -1.60 -5.59 9.18
CA ALA A 101 -2.32 -5.55 10.45
C ALA A 101 -1.80 -6.62 11.42
N MET A 102 -1.65 -7.87 10.97
CA MET A 102 -1.09 -8.95 11.78
C MET A 102 0.33 -8.64 12.27
N MET A 103 1.22 -8.14 11.41
CA MET A 103 2.59 -7.76 11.79
C MET A 103 2.60 -6.71 12.89
N LYS A 104 1.73 -5.69 12.81
CA LYS A 104 1.61 -4.66 13.85
C LYS A 104 1.07 -5.22 15.16
N SER A 105 0.14 -6.19 15.10
CA SER A 105 -0.44 -6.81 16.29
C SER A 105 0.51 -7.76 17.03
N VAL A 106 1.39 -8.48 16.32
CA VAL A 106 2.28 -9.50 16.92
C VAL A 106 3.66 -8.98 17.27
N SER A 107 4.02 -7.78 16.81
CA SER A 107 5.33 -7.22 17.09
C SER A 107 5.43 -6.72 18.53
N PRO A 108 6.52 -7.05 19.26
CA PRO A 108 6.72 -6.61 20.63
C PRO A 108 7.00 -5.11 20.75
N SER A 109 7.29 -4.44 19.63
CA SER A 109 7.52 -3.01 19.55
C SER A 109 6.82 -2.40 18.33
N PRO A 110 6.48 -1.10 18.35
CA PRO A 110 5.85 -0.45 17.21
C PRO A 110 6.71 -0.55 15.95
N LEU A 111 6.21 -1.23 14.92
CA LEU A 111 6.87 -1.30 13.61
C LEU A 111 6.62 -0.01 12.82
N THR A 112 7.68 0.55 12.27
CA THR A 112 7.59 1.64 11.30
C THR A 112 7.08 1.12 9.95
N VAL A 113 6.44 1.98 9.16
CA VAL A 113 6.04 1.63 7.78
C VAL A 113 7.23 1.13 6.97
N LYS A 114 8.40 1.75 7.15
CA LYS A 114 9.64 1.34 6.50
C LYS A 114 10.05 -0.10 6.87
N GLN A 115 10.01 -0.45 8.15
CA GLN A 115 10.31 -1.81 8.60
C GLN A 115 9.32 -2.83 8.03
N ILE A 116 8.03 -2.50 7.99
CA ILE A 116 7.00 -3.36 7.40
C ILE A 116 7.25 -3.57 5.90
N LYS A 117 7.55 -2.48 5.16
CA LYS A 117 7.89 -2.54 3.73
C LYS A 117 9.09 -3.43 3.45
N GLU A 118 10.18 -3.25 4.21
CA GLU A 118 11.40 -4.06 4.04
C GLU A 118 11.17 -5.53 4.39
N ALA A 119 10.44 -5.82 5.47
CA ALA A 119 10.07 -7.19 5.81
C ALA A 119 9.24 -7.85 4.72
N ILE A 120 8.22 -7.17 4.16
CA ILE A 120 7.42 -7.67 3.04
C ILE A 120 8.30 -7.90 1.81
N LYS A 121 9.16 -6.95 1.45
CA LYS A 121 10.06 -7.06 0.30
C LYS A 121 11.02 -8.24 0.44
N HIS A 122 11.63 -8.41 1.62
CA HIS A 122 12.58 -9.49 1.88
C HIS A 122 11.94 -10.87 1.92
N THR A 123 10.66 -10.93 2.30
CA THR A 123 9.94 -12.19 2.46
C THR A 123 9.12 -12.59 1.25
N SER A 124 8.94 -11.68 0.29
CA SER A 124 8.23 -11.94 -0.96
C SER A 124 8.95 -13.00 -1.80
N ASP A 125 8.17 -13.90 -2.39
CA ASP A 125 8.68 -14.90 -3.30
C ASP A 125 8.94 -14.25 -4.68
N PRO A 126 10.07 -14.52 -5.35
CA PRO A 126 10.43 -13.88 -6.60
C PRO A 126 9.30 -13.86 -7.64
N GLY A 127 9.08 -12.70 -8.26
CA GLY A 127 8.05 -12.51 -9.26
C GLY A 127 8.26 -13.36 -10.51
N VAL A 128 7.17 -13.70 -11.18
CA VAL A 128 7.22 -14.34 -12.51
C VAL A 128 7.45 -13.22 -13.54
N LYS A 129 8.46 -13.37 -14.41
CA LYS A 129 8.55 -12.54 -15.61
C LYS A 129 7.32 -12.83 -16.48
N SER A 130 6.66 -11.80 -16.99
CA SER A 130 5.60 -11.99 -17.99
C SER A 130 6.20 -12.66 -19.24
N SER A 131 5.33 -13.20 -20.10
CA SER A 131 5.73 -13.92 -21.32
C SER A 131 6.54 -13.06 -22.31
N ASP A 132 6.50 -11.74 -22.18
CA ASP A 132 7.30 -10.77 -22.93
C ASP A 132 8.62 -10.38 -22.23
N GLY A 133 8.98 -11.07 -21.14
CA GLY A 133 10.24 -10.87 -20.41
C GLY A 133 10.25 -9.64 -19.50
N LYS A 134 9.14 -8.89 -19.39
CA LYS A 134 9.03 -7.76 -18.48
C LYS A 134 8.89 -8.24 -17.04
N VAL A 135 9.50 -7.50 -16.12
CA VAL A 135 9.39 -7.77 -14.68
C VAL A 135 8.06 -7.21 -14.20
N THR A 136 7.00 -8.02 -14.25
CA THR A 136 5.78 -7.76 -13.49
C THR A 136 6.05 -8.11 -12.03
N MET A 137 5.78 -7.21 -11.09
CA MET A 137 6.05 -7.37 -9.64
C MET A 137 7.56 -7.35 -9.29
N PRO A 138 8.22 -6.18 -9.20
CA PRO A 138 9.66 -6.07 -8.94
C PRO A 138 10.10 -6.64 -7.59
N PHE A 139 9.19 -6.73 -6.63
CA PHE A 139 9.42 -7.36 -5.32
C PHE A 139 8.84 -8.78 -5.22
N GLY A 140 8.19 -9.26 -6.28
CA GLY A 140 7.55 -10.57 -6.31
C GLY A 140 6.21 -10.64 -5.59
N ARG A 141 5.77 -11.87 -5.30
CA ARG A 141 4.49 -12.15 -4.64
C ARG A 141 4.66 -12.16 -3.13
N VAL A 142 3.81 -11.43 -2.42
CA VAL A 142 3.94 -11.29 -0.96
C VAL A 142 3.69 -12.61 -0.24
N ASN A 143 4.71 -13.12 0.45
CA ASN A 143 4.58 -14.30 1.31
C ASN A 143 4.13 -13.89 2.73
N ALA A 144 2.85 -14.14 3.03
CA ALA A 144 2.21 -13.78 4.30
C ALA A 144 2.92 -14.34 5.53
N PHE A 145 3.20 -15.63 5.46
CA PHE A 145 3.70 -16.40 6.58
C PHE A 145 5.13 -15.98 6.91
N LYS A 146 5.99 -15.82 5.90
CA LYS A 146 7.35 -15.35 6.09
C LYS A 146 7.38 -13.91 6.64
N ALA A 147 6.52 -13.02 6.13
CA ALA A 147 6.43 -11.63 6.60
C ALA A 147 6.03 -11.55 8.08
N VAL A 148 4.93 -12.22 8.46
CA VAL A 148 4.48 -12.25 9.86
C VAL A 148 5.50 -12.92 10.76
N LYS A 149 6.08 -14.06 10.34
CA LYS A 149 7.14 -14.74 11.10
C LYS A 149 8.37 -13.86 11.31
N SER A 150 8.74 -13.02 10.34
CA SER A 150 9.86 -12.08 10.50
C SER A 150 9.59 -10.97 11.50
N ALA A 151 8.32 -10.67 11.80
CA ALA A 151 7.91 -9.68 12.79
C ALA A 151 7.81 -10.26 14.22
N ILE A 152 7.82 -11.59 14.37
CA ILE A 152 7.82 -12.27 15.66
C ILE A 152 9.28 -12.41 16.12
N PRO A 153 9.65 -11.95 17.34
CA PRO A 153 11.00 -12.13 17.86
C PRO A 153 11.35 -13.62 17.97
N ALA A 154 12.60 -13.97 17.67
CA ALA A 154 13.10 -15.32 17.93
C ALA A 154 13.08 -15.57 19.44
N GLY A 155 12.27 -16.54 19.87
CA GLY A 155 12.29 -17.05 21.24
C GLY A 155 13.52 -17.91 21.52
#